data_AF-A0A1B8FMC3-F1
#
_entry.id   AF-A0A1B8FMC3-F1
#
_cell.length_a   1.000
_cell.length_b   1.000
_cell.length_c   1.000
_cell.angle_alpha   90.00
_cell.angle_beta   90.00
_cell.angle_gamma   90.00
#
_symmetry.space_group_name_H-M   'P 1'
#
loop_
_entity.id
_entity.type
_entity.pdbx_description
1 polymer ?
#
loop_
_entity_poly.entity_id
_entity_poly.type
_entity_poly.pdbx_seq_one_letter_code
_entity_poly.pdbx_strand_id
1 'polypeptide(L)'
;MPRLMTATTVIGPSGTSRRYSSTYATRLFMLRPFDCDGCDRSFNSEEALQQHLQDSPAHASSFNCETCDRHYGSETALQQHLRDSPTHQQDTETPLDVFFRSFPVFDNDPSLSPATSYAKLQRHEGWRRGDAASEDAWDRYQGALENELHMWYG
;
A
#
# COMPACT_ATOMS: atom_id res chain seq x y z
N MET A 1 -40.25 -17.98 17.78
CA MET A 1 -40.95 -18.39 19.01
C MET A 1 -40.10 -19.43 19.73
N PRO A 2 -39.35 -19.11 20.81
CA PRO A 2 -38.65 -20.15 21.56
C PRO A 2 -39.55 -20.72 22.67
N ARG A 3 -39.40 -22.01 22.93
CA ARG A 3 -40.28 -22.85 23.74
C ARG A 3 -39.64 -23.07 25.13
N LEU A 4 -40.38 -22.81 26.21
CA LEU A 4 -39.93 -23.04 27.60
C LEU A 4 -40.19 -24.49 28.00
N MET A 5 -39.26 -25.12 28.73
CA MET A 5 -39.47 -26.42 29.39
C MET A 5 -39.28 -26.29 30.90
N THR A 6 -40.22 -26.87 31.67
CA THR A 6 -40.31 -26.82 33.13
C THR A 6 -39.59 -28.00 33.77
N ALA A 7 -38.98 -27.78 34.94
CA ALA A 7 -38.23 -28.81 35.67
C ALA A 7 -39.04 -29.39 36.84
N THR A 8 -39.02 -30.72 36.98
CA THR A 8 -39.68 -31.46 38.07
C THR A 8 -38.66 -31.85 39.14
N THR A 9 -39.00 -31.62 40.41
CA THR A 9 -38.16 -31.87 41.59
C THR A 9 -38.44 -33.25 42.18
N VAL A 10 -37.38 -34.01 42.51
CA VAL A 10 -37.47 -35.21 43.36
C VAL A 10 -36.59 -35.01 44.60
N ILE A 11 -37.16 -35.25 45.78
CA ILE A 11 -36.53 -35.08 47.10
C ILE A 11 -36.22 -36.45 47.69
N GLY A 12 -35.00 -36.63 48.22
CA GLY A 12 -34.59 -37.77 49.04
C GLY A 12 -33.87 -37.30 50.33
N PRO A 13 -33.96 -38.05 51.45
CA PRO A 13 -33.70 -37.53 52.79
C PRO A 13 -32.29 -37.88 53.33
N SER A 14 -31.85 -37.11 54.32
CA SER A 14 -30.81 -37.37 55.34
C SER A 14 -29.67 -36.34 55.41
N GLY A 15 -29.94 -35.19 56.03
CA GLY A 15 -29.38 -34.92 57.37
C GLY A 15 -27.87 -34.73 57.56
N THR A 16 -27.14 -34.02 56.70
CA THR A 16 -25.91 -33.32 57.15
C THR A 16 -25.77 -31.96 56.47
N SER A 17 -25.81 -30.90 57.28
CA SER A 17 -25.54 -29.53 56.87
C SER A 17 -24.05 -29.38 56.57
N ARG A 18 -23.69 -29.37 55.28
CA ARG A 18 -22.40 -28.84 54.83
C ARG A 18 -22.66 -27.94 53.64
N ARG A 19 -22.41 -26.64 53.84
CA ARG A 19 -22.40 -25.69 52.74
C ARG A 19 -21.19 -26.02 51.87
N TYR A 20 -21.46 -26.57 50.69
CA TYR A 20 -20.70 -26.21 49.51
C TYR A 20 -21.71 -25.62 48.52
N SER A 21 -21.71 -24.30 48.42
CA SER A 21 -22.26 -23.62 47.24
C SER A 21 -21.35 -23.98 46.06
N SER A 22 -21.59 -25.11 45.41
CA SER A 22 -21.08 -25.36 44.06
C SER A 22 -22.17 -24.96 43.07
N THR A 23 -22.50 -23.69 43.09
CA THR A 23 -23.30 -23.05 42.04
C THR A 23 -22.31 -22.56 40.97
N TYR A 24 -22.46 -23.05 39.74
CA TYR A 24 -21.88 -22.48 38.51
C TYR A 24 -20.45 -22.86 38.08
N ALA A 25 -19.95 -24.04 38.45
CA ALA A 25 -18.65 -24.52 37.96
C ALA A 25 -18.59 -24.88 36.44
N THR A 26 -19.42 -24.31 35.57
CA THR A 26 -19.43 -24.69 34.14
C THR A 26 -19.66 -23.62 33.07
N ARG A 27 -19.82 -22.31 33.30
CA ARG A 27 -20.19 -21.47 32.12
C ARG A 27 -19.96 -19.95 32.12
N LEU A 28 -19.17 -19.38 33.02
CA LEU A 28 -18.97 -17.92 33.06
C LEU A 28 -17.67 -17.43 32.41
N PHE A 29 -16.88 -18.32 31.79
CA PHE A 29 -15.65 -17.93 31.09
C PHE A 29 -15.86 -17.41 29.65
N MET A 30 -17.06 -17.55 29.06
CA MET A 30 -17.29 -17.27 27.63
C MET A 30 -18.70 -16.71 27.33
N LEU A 31 -19.13 -15.67 28.03
CA LEU A 31 -20.22 -14.81 27.54
C LEU A 31 -19.63 -13.58 26.85
N ARG A 32 -18.68 -13.83 25.95
CA ARG A 32 -18.23 -12.85 24.96
C ARG A 32 -18.79 -13.28 23.61
N PRO A 33 -20.10 -13.14 23.36
CA PRO A 33 -20.74 -13.73 22.20
C PRO A 33 -20.36 -13.05 20.87
N PHE A 34 -19.55 -11.99 20.93
CA PHE A 34 -19.16 -11.19 19.77
C PHE A 34 -17.68 -11.42 19.48
N ASP A 35 -17.39 -12.41 18.64
CA ASP A 35 -16.04 -12.72 18.17
C ASP A 35 -15.67 -11.83 16.96
N CYS A 36 -14.38 -11.53 16.82
CA CYS A 36 -13.87 -10.85 15.64
C CYS A 36 -13.42 -11.87 14.59
N ASP A 37 -13.96 -11.81 13.37
CA ASP A 37 -13.57 -12.75 12.31
C ASP A 37 -12.14 -12.57 11.80
N GLY A 38 -11.50 -11.43 12.11
CA GLY A 38 -10.14 -11.11 11.68
C GLY A 38 -9.04 -11.32 12.74
N CYS A 39 -9.39 -11.71 13.97
CA CYS A 39 -8.41 -12.00 15.03
C CYS A 39 -9.02 -12.82 16.19
N ASP A 40 -8.20 -13.44 17.04
CA ASP A 40 -8.67 -14.28 18.17
C ASP A 40 -9.25 -13.49 19.37
N ARG A 41 -9.85 -12.31 19.14
CA ARG A 41 -10.46 -11.49 20.19
C ARG A 41 -11.98 -11.65 20.21
N SER A 42 -12.50 -11.77 21.42
CA SER A 42 -13.94 -11.81 21.71
C SER A 42 -14.35 -10.65 22.62
N PHE A 43 -15.58 -10.17 22.47
CA PHE A 43 -16.14 -9.03 23.18
C PHE A 43 -17.47 -9.38 23.84
N ASN A 44 -17.80 -8.68 24.92
CA ASN A 44 -19.01 -8.88 25.72
C ASN A 44 -20.23 -8.08 25.20
N SER A 45 -20.04 -7.20 24.23
CA SER A 45 -21.12 -6.45 23.56
C SER A 45 -20.80 -6.21 22.08
N GLU A 46 -21.83 -5.95 21.29
CA GLU A 46 -21.69 -5.62 19.86
C GLU A 46 -20.98 -4.28 19.68
N GLU A 47 -21.27 -3.30 20.54
CA GLU A 47 -20.62 -1.98 20.51
C GLU A 47 -19.12 -2.08 20.77
N ALA A 48 -18.71 -2.97 21.69
CA ALA A 48 -17.30 -3.21 21.95
C ALA A 48 -16.59 -3.89 20.76
N LEU A 49 -17.28 -4.78 20.03
CA LEU A 49 -16.77 -5.35 18.79
C LEU A 49 -16.65 -4.29 17.68
N GLN A 50 -17.67 -3.45 17.50
CA GLN A 50 -17.65 -2.37 16.50
C GLN A 50 -16.53 -1.36 16.77
N GLN A 51 -16.34 -0.96 18.03
CA GLN A 51 -15.23 -0.09 18.40
C GLN A 51 -13.87 -0.74 18.10
N HIS A 52 -13.72 -2.04 18.38
CA HIS A 52 -12.52 -2.79 18.03
C HIS A 52 -12.28 -2.82 16.52
N LEU A 53 -13.30 -3.07 15.70
CA LEU A 53 -13.16 -3.06 14.24
C LEU A 53 -12.76 -1.69 13.70
N GLN A 54 -13.23 -0.61 14.35
CA GLN A 54 -12.94 0.76 13.95
C GLN A 54 -11.54 1.23 14.39
N ASP A 55 -11.11 0.89 15.61
CA ASP A 55 -9.87 1.41 16.20
C ASP A 55 -8.67 0.48 16.01
N SER A 56 -8.90 -0.81 15.75
CA SER A 56 -7.83 -1.78 15.58
C SER A 56 -7.12 -1.54 14.24
N PRO A 57 -5.79 -1.30 14.22
CA PRO A 57 -5.03 -1.21 12.98
C PRO A 57 -5.15 -2.45 12.11
N ALA A 58 -5.47 -3.62 12.69
CA ALA A 58 -5.67 -4.87 11.96
C ALA A 58 -6.97 -4.90 11.15
N HIS A 59 -7.94 -4.02 11.45
CA HIS A 59 -9.25 -3.95 10.78
C HIS A 59 -9.57 -2.56 10.23
N ALA A 60 -8.71 -1.56 10.50
CA ALA A 60 -8.81 -0.25 9.91
C ALA A 60 -8.93 -0.38 8.40
N SER A 61 -9.92 0.28 7.81
CA SER A 61 -10.10 0.32 6.35
C SER A 61 -8.83 0.91 5.73
N SER A 62 -7.99 0.06 5.16
CA SER A 62 -6.75 0.49 4.56
C SER A 62 -6.94 0.77 3.08
N PHE A 63 -6.32 1.84 2.61
CA PHE A 63 -6.16 2.15 1.20
C PHE A 63 -4.89 1.45 0.74
N ASN A 64 -5.06 0.35 0.02
CA ASN A 64 -3.94 -0.47 -0.44
C ASN A 64 -3.42 0.07 -1.78
N CYS A 65 -2.11 0.04 -1.94
CA CYS A 65 -1.51 0.24 -3.25
C CYS A 65 -1.68 -1.05 -4.07
N GLU A 66 -2.21 -0.97 -5.29
CA GLU A 66 -2.41 -2.17 -6.14
C GLU A 66 -1.09 -2.71 -6.71
N THR A 67 -0.05 -1.89 -6.70
CA THR A 67 1.24 -2.17 -7.34
C THR A 67 2.35 -2.47 -6.31
N CYS A 68 2.09 -2.33 -5.01
CA CYS A 68 3.00 -2.77 -3.95
C CYS A 68 2.24 -3.15 -2.66
N ASP A 69 2.86 -3.93 -1.77
CA ASP A 69 2.22 -4.43 -0.55
C ASP A 69 2.06 -3.38 0.58
N ARG A 70 2.06 -2.08 0.24
CA ARG A 70 1.85 -0.99 1.21
C ARG A 70 0.38 -0.62 1.36
N HIS A 71 0.03 -0.29 2.58
CA HIS A 71 -1.31 0.08 2.99
C HIS A 71 -1.29 1.41 3.76
N TYR A 72 -2.32 2.23 3.54
CA TYR A 72 -2.40 3.59 4.06
C TYR A 72 -3.72 3.80 4.81
N GLY A 73 -3.70 4.61 5.88
CA GLY A 73 -4.89 4.92 6.67
C GLY A 73 -5.84 5.94 6.03
N SER A 74 -5.47 6.54 4.89
CA SER A 74 -6.32 7.47 4.16
C SER A 74 -6.02 7.46 2.66
N GLU A 75 -7.02 7.85 1.87
CA GLU A 75 -6.88 8.02 0.43
C GLU A 75 -5.82 9.05 0.09
N THR A 76 -5.76 10.17 0.82
CA THR A 76 -4.75 11.21 0.62
C THR A 76 -3.33 10.69 0.80
N ALA A 77 -3.11 9.83 1.80
CA ALA A 77 -1.80 9.21 2.03
C ALA A 77 -1.43 8.21 0.94
N LEU A 78 -2.40 7.44 0.43
CA LEU A 78 -2.19 6.58 -0.74
C LEU A 78 -1.85 7.41 -1.98
N GLN A 79 -2.59 8.48 -2.27
CA GLN A 79 -2.32 9.36 -3.41
C GLN A 79 -0.95 10.03 -3.33
N GLN A 80 -0.55 10.47 -2.14
CA GLN A 80 0.79 10.99 -1.91
C GLN A 80 1.86 9.94 -2.19
N HIS A 81 1.65 8.70 -1.73
CA HIS A 81 2.54 7.58 -2.05
C HIS A 81 2.63 7.32 -3.56
N LEU A 82 1.51 7.27 -4.29
CA LEU A 82 1.54 7.04 -5.74
C LEU A 82 2.30 8.14 -6.50
N ARG A 83 2.21 9.40 -6.04
CA ARG A 83 2.91 10.53 -6.65
C ARG A 83 4.41 10.57 -6.31
N ASP A 84 4.74 10.38 -5.04
CA ASP A 84 6.09 10.65 -4.51
C ASP A 84 6.95 9.38 -4.45
N SER A 85 6.37 8.19 -4.62
CA SER A 85 7.13 6.94 -4.54
C SER A 85 7.87 6.64 -5.84
N PRO A 86 9.19 6.39 -5.80
CA PRO A 86 9.97 6.01 -6.98
C PRO A 86 9.46 4.74 -7.66
N THR A 87 8.73 3.88 -6.93
CA THR A 87 8.14 2.65 -7.46
C THR A 87 6.87 2.88 -8.29
N HIS A 88 6.28 4.09 -8.21
CA HIS A 88 5.04 4.45 -8.91
C HIS A 88 5.12 5.76 -9.67
N GLN A 89 6.28 6.43 -9.66
CA GLN A 89 6.53 7.53 -10.57
C GLN A 89 6.24 7.01 -11.98
N GLN A 90 5.15 7.51 -12.55
CA GLN A 90 4.88 7.34 -13.97
C GLN A 90 6.09 7.93 -14.68
N ASP A 91 6.61 7.19 -15.67
CA ASP A 91 7.65 7.66 -16.57
C ASP A 91 7.18 8.98 -17.20
N THR A 92 7.46 10.10 -16.55
CA THR A 92 7.32 11.42 -17.16
C THR A 92 8.46 11.47 -18.15
N GLU A 93 8.18 11.10 -19.41
CA GLU A 93 9.17 11.23 -20.48
C GLU A 93 9.70 12.65 -20.43
N THR A 94 10.96 12.79 -20.04
CA THR A 94 11.60 14.09 -19.96
C THR A 94 11.92 14.57 -21.38
N PRO A 95 12.13 15.88 -21.59
CA PRO A 95 12.62 16.38 -22.86
C PRO A 95 13.88 15.65 -23.37
N LEU A 96 14.81 15.20 -22.51
CA LEU A 96 15.92 14.34 -22.93
C LEU A 96 15.49 12.93 -23.30
N ASP A 97 14.54 12.32 -22.58
CA ASP A 97 14.02 11.00 -22.95
C ASP A 97 13.43 11.03 -24.36
N VAL A 98 12.66 12.08 -24.67
CA VAL A 98 12.10 12.30 -26.01
C VAL A 98 13.21 12.50 -27.06
N PHE A 99 14.28 13.23 -26.71
CA PHE A 99 15.44 13.38 -27.59
C PHE A 99 16.11 12.05 -27.89
N PHE A 100 16.49 11.27 -26.86
CA PHE A 100 17.17 9.99 -27.05
C PHE A 100 16.28 8.95 -27.75
N ARG A 101 14.97 8.95 -27.48
CA ARG A 101 13.98 8.10 -28.15
C ARG A 101 13.85 8.40 -29.65
N SER A 102 14.27 9.58 -30.11
CA SER A 102 14.31 9.88 -31.55
C SER A 102 15.38 9.10 -32.33
N PHE A 103 16.26 8.38 -31.62
CA PHE A 103 17.28 7.49 -32.18
C PHE A 103 16.95 6.02 -31.82
N PRO A 104 16.06 5.34 -32.58
CA PRO A 104 15.50 4.05 -32.17
C PRO A 104 16.50 2.88 -32.15
N VAL A 105 17.68 3.05 -32.77
CA VAL A 105 18.76 2.05 -32.78
C VAL A 105 19.77 2.29 -31.64
N PHE A 106 19.70 3.45 -30.98
CA PHE A 106 20.59 3.81 -29.90
C PHE A 106 20.02 3.33 -28.55
N ASP A 107 20.72 2.39 -27.91
CA ASP A 107 20.40 1.97 -26.55
C ASP A 107 20.88 3.01 -25.53
N ASN A 108 19.97 3.91 -25.13
CA ASN A 108 20.22 4.86 -24.05
C ASN A 108 20.14 4.17 -22.67
N ASP A 109 21.15 4.39 -21.84
CA ASP A 109 21.19 3.90 -20.45
C ASP A 109 20.86 5.07 -19.50
N PRO A 110 19.68 5.07 -18.85
CA PRO A 110 19.24 6.16 -17.98
C PRO A 110 20.11 6.36 -16.73
N SER A 111 21.00 5.41 -16.40
CA SER A 111 21.91 5.55 -15.26
C SER A 111 23.11 6.47 -15.53
N LEU A 112 23.35 6.81 -16.80
CA LEU A 112 24.47 7.63 -17.23
C LEU A 112 24.10 9.12 -17.22
N SER A 113 25.11 9.98 -17.06
CA SER A 113 24.89 11.42 -17.22
C SER A 113 24.50 11.75 -18.67
N PRO A 114 23.64 12.75 -18.91
CA PRO A 114 23.23 13.15 -20.26
C PRO A 114 24.41 13.38 -21.21
N ALA A 115 25.48 14.01 -20.73
CA ALA A 115 26.69 14.24 -21.51
C ALA A 115 27.39 12.94 -21.95
N THR A 116 27.39 11.91 -21.10
CA THR A 116 27.95 10.59 -21.42
C THR A 116 27.09 9.87 -22.44
N SER A 117 25.77 9.91 -22.29
CA SER A 117 24.83 9.33 -23.25
C SER A 117 24.94 10.01 -24.62
N TYR A 118 25.03 11.34 -24.67
CA TYR A 118 25.24 12.08 -25.92
C TYR A 118 26.57 11.73 -26.59
N ALA A 119 27.66 11.61 -25.83
CA ALA A 119 28.96 11.20 -26.39
C ALA A 119 28.93 9.78 -26.97
N LYS A 120 28.13 8.87 -26.39
CA LYS A 120 27.90 7.54 -26.97
C LYS A 120 27.07 7.62 -28.25
N LEU A 121 26.01 8.43 -28.27
CA LEU A 121 25.19 8.67 -29.45
C LEU A 121 26.01 9.19 -30.63
N GLN A 122 26.89 10.18 -30.40
CA GLN A 122 27.78 10.71 -31.46
C GLN A 122 28.67 9.62 -32.08
N ARG A 123 29.16 8.66 -31.27
CA ARG A 123 29.94 7.52 -31.76
C ARG A 123 29.09 6.50 -32.50
N HIS A 124 27.86 6.27 -32.04
CA HIS A 124 26.89 5.37 -32.67
C HIS A 124 26.50 5.86 -34.07
N GLU A 125 26.19 7.15 -34.21
CA GLU A 125 25.79 7.76 -35.49
C GLU A 125 26.98 8.02 -36.42
N GLY A 126 28.21 7.92 -35.92
CA GLY A 126 29.42 8.11 -36.73
C GLY A 126 29.62 9.55 -37.22
N TRP A 127 29.04 10.53 -36.51
CA TRP A 127 29.12 11.94 -36.87
C TRP A 127 30.54 12.49 -36.83
N ARG A 128 30.90 13.26 -37.86
CA ARG A 128 32.14 14.03 -37.97
C ARG A 128 31.86 15.51 -37.74
N ARG A 129 32.92 16.22 -37.38
CA ARG A 129 32.89 17.68 -37.22
C ARG A 129 32.41 18.34 -38.52
N GLY A 130 31.35 19.12 -38.45
CA GLY A 130 30.76 19.84 -39.59
C GLY A 130 29.65 19.08 -40.33
N ASP A 131 29.24 17.90 -39.85
CA ASP A 131 28.06 17.22 -40.39
C ASP A 131 26.78 17.94 -39.93
N ALA A 132 25.94 18.37 -40.88
CA ALA A 132 24.70 19.10 -40.57
C ALA A 132 23.76 18.33 -39.64
N ALA A 133 23.73 16.99 -39.74
CA ALA A 133 22.95 16.14 -38.84
C ALA A 133 23.48 16.14 -37.40
N SER A 134 24.80 16.28 -37.22
CA SER A 134 25.42 16.39 -35.90
C SER A 134 25.15 17.74 -35.25
N GLU A 135 25.12 18.81 -36.03
CA GLU A 135 24.82 20.16 -35.55
C GLU A 135 23.33 20.27 -35.15
N ASP A 136 22.41 19.78 -36.00
CA ASP A 136 20.98 19.72 -35.67
C ASP A 136 20.70 18.90 -34.39
N ALA A 137 21.33 17.74 -34.27
CA ALA A 137 21.19 16.92 -33.08
C ALA A 137 21.76 17.58 -31.82
N TRP A 138 22.86 18.34 -31.96
CA TRP A 138 23.43 19.10 -30.86
C TRP A 138 22.48 20.20 -30.38
N ASP A 139 21.91 20.97 -31.30
CA ASP A 139 20.95 22.03 -30.97
C ASP A 139 19.71 21.46 -30.27
N ARG A 140 19.17 20.34 -30.76
CA ARG A 140 18.03 19.66 -30.14
C ARG A 140 18.37 19.12 -28.75
N TYR A 141 19.57 18.58 -28.57
CA TYR A 141 20.04 18.11 -27.27
C TYR A 141 20.21 19.26 -26.26
N GLN A 142 20.78 20.40 -26.68
CA GLN A 142 20.90 21.59 -25.83
C GLN A 142 19.52 22.16 -25.45
N GLY A 143 18.60 22.26 -26.41
CA GLY A 143 17.23 22.69 -26.13
C GLY A 143 16.49 21.75 -25.18
N ALA A 144 16.71 20.44 -25.29
CA ALA A 144 16.15 19.45 -24.35
C ALA A 144 16.72 19.63 -22.94
N LEU A 145 18.03 19.85 -22.79
CA LEU A 145 18.64 20.15 -21.48
C LEU A 145 18.08 21.41 -20.83
N GLU A 146 17.91 22.49 -21.60
CA GLU A 146 17.37 23.75 -21.10
C GLU A 146 15.89 23.60 -20.70
N ASN A 147 15.11 22.89 -21.51
CA ASN A 147 13.71 22.58 -21.19
C ASN A 147 13.58 21.73 -19.94
N GLU A 148 14.47 20.75 -19.73
CA GLU A 148 14.51 20.01 -18.47
C GLU A 148 14.87 20.89 -17.29
N LEU A 149 15.89 21.73 -17.43
CA LEU A 149 16.26 22.66 -16.36
C LEU A 149 15.07 23.55 -15.99
N HIS A 150 14.34 24.07 -16.98
CA HIS A 150 13.13 24.85 -16.77
C HIS A 150 12.00 24.02 -16.14
N MET A 151 11.82 22.77 -16.60
CA MET A 151 10.81 21.83 -16.06
C MET A 151 11.01 21.55 -14.57
N TRP A 152 12.26 21.46 -14.11
CA TRP A 152 12.58 21.12 -12.73
C TRP A 152 12.84 22.33 -11.82
N TYR A 153 13.30 23.46 -12.36
CA TYR A 153 13.82 24.57 -11.56
C TYR A 153 13.18 25.94 -11.83
N GLY A 154 12.32 26.08 -12.84
CA GLY A 154 11.57 27.32 -13.14
C GLY A 154 12.45 28.44 -13.69
#